data_AF-A0A3Q3QI56-F1
#
_entry.id   AF-A0A3Q3QI56-F1
#
_cell.length_a   1.000
_cell.length_b   1.000
_cell.length_c   1.000
_cell.angle_alpha   90.00
_cell.angle_beta   90.00
_cell.angle_gamma   90.00
#
_symmetry.space_group_name_H-M   'P 1'
#
loop_
_entity.id
_entity.type
_entity.pdbx_description
1 polymer ?
#
loop_
_entity_poly.entity_id
_entity_poly.type
_entity_poly.pdbx_seq_one_letter_code
_entity_poly.pdbx_strand_id
1 'polypeptide(L)'
;MTAQSSEVGQRSRGKAGVLVFFPLLLFQAVCEHDRACGRGFSCDRHFGLCVPLRGEGHYCRRDAQCVRGLSCMFGKCHRSIPNGQEGARCKVDRDCGASMCCARHHGEQVCKRRLIRGENCYVPDGGLAFSINQICPCDEGLLCREDKPERTSWTCQPSH
;
A
#
# COMPACT_ATOMS: atom_id res chain seq x y z
N MET A 1 -37.68 -56.56 62.05
CA MET A 1 -36.97 -57.75 61.53
C MET A 1 -36.08 -57.26 60.39
N THR A 2 -34.86 -56.79 60.69
CA THR A 2 -33.58 -57.55 60.68
C THR A 2 -33.25 -58.03 59.26
N ALA A 3 -32.38 -57.35 58.49
CA ALA A 3 -30.92 -57.19 58.58
C ALA A 3 -30.11 -58.39 58.06
N GLN A 4 -29.32 -58.16 57.00
CA GLN A 4 -27.90 -58.57 56.77
C GLN A 4 -27.59 -58.38 55.27
N SER A 5 -26.75 -57.42 54.86
CA SER A 5 -25.27 -57.36 54.93
C SER A 5 -24.57 -58.19 53.84
N SER A 6 -23.81 -57.52 52.99
CA SER A 6 -22.40 -57.85 52.70
C SER A 6 -21.71 -56.68 51.99
N GLU A 7 -20.71 -56.14 52.68
CA GLU A 7 -19.73 -55.17 52.21
C GLU A 7 -18.64 -55.87 51.36
N VAL A 8 -18.20 -55.24 50.27
CA VAL A 8 -16.80 -55.28 49.84
C VAL A 8 -16.45 -53.88 49.33
N GLY A 9 -15.60 -53.18 50.09
CA GLY A 9 -15.05 -51.89 49.70
C GLY A 9 -13.83 -52.05 48.79
N GLN A 10 -13.62 -51.06 47.92
CA GLN A 10 -12.29 -50.75 47.40
C GLN A 10 -12.15 -49.23 47.23
N ARG A 11 -11.22 -48.69 48.02
CA ARG A 11 -10.79 -47.30 48.08
C ARG A 11 -9.56 -47.14 47.17
N SER A 12 -9.60 -46.22 46.21
CA SER A 12 -8.36 -45.65 45.64
C SER A 12 -8.66 -44.30 44.98
N ARG A 13 -8.40 -43.22 45.72
CA ARG A 13 -7.40 -42.18 45.40
C ARG A 13 -7.71 -41.36 44.15
N GLY A 14 -8.11 -40.11 44.40
CA GLY A 14 -8.22 -39.09 43.36
C GLY A 14 -6.88 -38.77 42.71
N LYS A 15 -6.96 -38.25 41.48
CA LYS A 15 -5.99 -37.33 40.91
C LYS A 15 -6.76 -36.25 40.17
N ALA A 16 -6.62 -35.04 40.70
CA ALA A 16 -6.96 -33.81 40.04
C ALA A 16 -6.18 -33.68 38.72
N GLY A 17 -6.80 -32.99 37.77
CA GLY A 17 -6.10 -32.20 36.75
C GLY A 17 -5.36 -32.97 35.67
N VAL A 18 -5.94 -33.02 34.48
CA VAL A 18 -5.34 -32.36 33.32
C VAL A 18 -6.49 -31.70 32.56
N LEU A 19 -6.77 -30.43 32.85
CA LEU A 19 -7.34 -29.56 31.83
C LEU A 19 -6.30 -29.60 30.71
N VAL A 20 -6.67 -30.17 29.57
CA VAL A 20 -5.83 -30.18 28.39
C VAL A 20 -5.72 -28.73 27.94
N PHE A 21 -4.76 -28.00 28.53
CA PHE A 21 -4.19 -26.81 27.94
C PHE A 21 -3.46 -27.29 26.68
N PHE A 22 -4.23 -27.57 25.62
CA PHE A 22 -3.71 -27.36 24.29
C PHE A 22 -3.26 -25.90 24.30
N PRO A 23 -1.95 -25.59 24.19
CA PRO A 23 -1.61 -24.22 23.90
C PRO A 23 -2.36 -23.93 22.61
N LEU A 24 -3.18 -22.89 22.65
CA LEU A 24 -3.78 -22.31 21.47
C LEU A 24 -2.59 -21.88 20.61
N LEU A 25 -2.02 -22.82 19.86
CA LEU A 25 -0.96 -22.62 18.93
C LEU A 25 -1.57 -21.70 17.89
N LEU A 26 -1.35 -20.40 18.11
CA LEU A 26 -1.14 -19.44 17.04
C LEU A 26 0.06 -19.97 16.23
N PHE A 27 -0.15 -21.05 15.47
CA PHE A 27 0.49 -21.23 14.18
C PHE A 27 -0.12 -20.14 13.30
N GLN A 28 0.27 -18.90 13.60
CA GLN A 28 0.28 -17.83 12.65
C GLN A 28 1.05 -18.39 11.45
N ALA A 29 0.31 -18.78 10.42
CA ALA A 29 0.87 -19.55 9.31
C ALA A 29 2.00 -18.73 8.72
N VAL A 30 3.23 -19.19 8.97
CA VAL A 30 4.42 -18.54 8.45
C VAL A 30 4.33 -18.63 6.94
N CYS A 31 4.39 -17.50 6.28
CA CYS A 31 4.26 -17.41 4.83
C CYS A 31 5.43 -16.63 4.25
N GLU A 32 5.84 -17.02 3.05
CA GLU A 32 6.77 -16.23 2.23
C GLU A 32 6.08 -15.69 0.97
N HIS A 33 4.99 -16.35 0.53
CA HIS A 33 4.31 -16.08 -0.73
C HIS A 33 2.80 -16.14 -0.54
N ASP A 34 2.04 -15.37 -1.32
CA ASP A 34 0.58 -15.27 -1.17
C ASP A 34 -0.14 -16.62 -1.40
N ARG A 35 0.44 -17.50 -2.23
CA ARG A 35 -0.05 -18.88 -2.45
C ARG A 35 -0.05 -19.78 -1.22
N ALA A 36 0.73 -19.45 -0.20
CA ALA A 36 0.73 -20.17 1.08
C ALA A 36 -0.48 -19.79 1.95
N CYS A 37 -1.15 -18.68 1.61
CA CYS A 37 -2.33 -18.21 2.31
C CYS A 37 -3.61 -18.70 1.60
N GLY A 38 -4.65 -18.95 2.39
CA GLY A 38 -5.97 -19.31 1.87
C GLY A 38 -6.67 -18.16 1.14
N ARG A 39 -7.81 -18.46 0.51
CA ARG A 39 -8.62 -17.43 -0.18
C ARG A 39 -9.01 -16.31 0.79
N GLY A 40 -8.94 -15.06 0.34
CA GLY A 40 -9.25 -13.89 1.17
C GLY A 40 -8.09 -13.41 2.05
N PHE A 41 -6.91 -14.03 1.93
CA PHE A 41 -5.70 -13.65 2.63
C PHE A 41 -4.55 -13.39 1.65
N SER A 42 -3.55 -12.64 2.12
CA SER A 42 -2.30 -12.34 1.43
C SER A 42 -1.14 -12.48 2.41
N CYS A 43 0.05 -12.75 1.90
CA CYS A 43 1.21 -12.94 2.76
C CYS A 43 1.88 -11.59 3.07
N ASP A 44 1.85 -11.15 4.32
CA ASP A 44 2.67 -10.03 4.75
C ASP A 44 4.14 -10.45 4.87
N ARG A 45 4.92 -10.29 3.79
CA ARG A 45 6.33 -10.73 3.71
C ARG A 45 7.24 -10.06 4.75
N HIS A 46 6.84 -8.93 5.32
CA HIS A 46 7.63 -8.28 6.35
C HIS A 46 7.55 -9.02 7.69
N PHE A 47 6.35 -9.49 8.05
CA PHE A 47 6.14 -10.25 9.28
C PHE A 47 6.09 -11.77 9.06
N GLY A 48 6.03 -12.21 7.80
CA GLY A 48 5.85 -13.61 7.43
C GLY A 48 4.47 -14.16 7.80
N LEU A 49 3.42 -13.34 7.78
CA LEU A 49 2.09 -13.72 8.28
C LEU A 49 0.99 -13.61 7.23
N CYS A 50 0.09 -14.58 7.16
CA CYS A 50 -1.12 -14.45 6.36
C CYS A 50 -2.08 -13.43 7.00
N VAL A 51 -2.34 -12.34 6.27
CA VAL A 51 -3.22 -11.24 6.69
C VAL A 51 -4.45 -11.16 5.78
N PRO A 52 -5.63 -10.78 6.30
CA PRO A 52 -6.82 -10.64 5.47
C PRO A 52 -6.64 -9.55 4.41
N LEU A 53 -7.33 -9.72 3.28
CA LEU A 53 -7.43 -8.67 2.26
C LEU A 53 -8.13 -7.43 2.83
N ARG A 54 -7.77 -6.26 2.31
CA ARG A 54 -8.13 -4.96 2.86
C ARG A 54 -8.99 -4.16 1.89
N GLY A 55 -10.00 -3.46 2.43
CA GLY A 55 -10.85 -2.55 1.68
C GLY A 55 -10.20 -1.20 1.39
N GLU A 56 -10.91 -0.33 0.67
CA GLU A 56 -10.47 1.04 0.35
C GLU A 56 -10.16 1.83 1.63
N GLY A 57 -9.09 2.62 1.61
CA GLY A 57 -8.63 3.45 2.74
C GLY A 57 -7.81 2.73 3.82
N HIS A 58 -7.81 1.39 3.85
CA HIS A 58 -7.02 0.63 4.82
C HIS A 58 -5.53 0.61 4.45
N TYR A 59 -4.67 0.65 5.47
CA TYR A 59 -3.22 0.59 5.29
C TYR A 59 -2.77 -0.70 4.63
N CYS A 60 -1.82 -0.62 3.72
CA CYS A 60 -1.27 -1.77 3.01
C CYS A 60 0.21 -1.54 2.73
N ARG A 61 0.92 -2.63 2.40
CA ARG A 61 2.31 -2.61 1.91
C ARG A 61 2.44 -3.06 0.47
N ARG A 62 1.47 -3.82 -0.05
CA ARG A 62 1.46 -4.34 -1.43
C ARG A 62 0.04 -4.40 -1.97
N ASP A 63 -0.09 -4.32 -3.29
CA ASP A 63 -1.37 -4.45 -3.99
C ASP A 63 -2.10 -5.76 -3.64
N ALA A 64 -1.35 -6.86 -3.48
CA ALA A 64 -1.90 -8.16 -3.11
C ALA A 64 -2.63 -8.18 -1.76
N GLN A 65 -2.40 -7.17 -0.90
CA GLN A 65 -3.12 -7.04 0.37
C GLN A 65 -4.47 -6.34 0.22
N CYS A 66 -4.78 -5.76 -0.94
CA CYS A 66 -6.05 -5.09 -1.19
C CYS A 66 -7.03 -6.05 -1.90
N VAL A 67 -8.34 -5.84 -1.69
CA VAL A 67 -9.36 -6.58 -2.44
C VAL A 67 -9.31 -6.21 -3.93
N ARG A 68 -9.92 -7.06 -4.77
CA ARG A 68 -9.92 -6.90 -6.23
C ARG A 68 -10.44 -5.52 -6.64
N GLY A 69 -9.73 -4.87 -7.58
CA GLY A 69 -10.04 -3.53 -8.09
C GLY A 69 -9.39 -2.39 -7.30
N LEU A 70 -8.62 -2.72 -6.26
CA LEU A 70 -7.83 -1.77 -5.51
C LEU A 70 -6.34 -2.04 -5.68
N SER A 71 -5.54 -0.99 -5.56
CA SER A 71 -4.08 -1.02 -5.53
C SER A 71 -3.58 -0.31 -4.28
N CYS A 72 -2.44 -0.75 -3.75
CA CYS A 72 -1.84 -0.16 -2.59
C CYS A 72 -1.02 1.06 -3.00
N MET A 73 -1.59 2.27 -2.92
CA MET A 73 -0.92 3.53 -3.30
C MET A 73 -0.76 4.40 -2.05
N PHE A 74 0.38 5.07 -1.91
CA PHE A 74 0.64 5.97 -0.76
C PHE A 74 0.42 5.30 0.61
N GLY A 75 0.64 3.98 0.69
CA GLY A 75 0.47 3.18 1.91
C GLY A 75 -0.96 2.79 2.25
N LYS A 76 -1.96 3.05 1.39
CA LYS A 76 -3.36 2.66 1.59
C LYS A 76 -3.96 2.02 0.35
N CYS A 77 -5.00 1.21 0.52
CA CYS A 77 -5.73 0.65 -0.61
C CYS A 77 -6.59 1.74 -1.24
N HIS A 78 -6.32 2.04 -2.51
CA HIS A 78 -7.07 3.00 -3.31
C HIS A 78 -7.67 2.29 -4.53
N ARG A 79 -8.72 2.87 -5.11
CA ARG A 79 -9.23 2.39 -6.41
C ARG A 79 -8.12 2.43 -7.44
N SER A 80 -7.99 1.34 -8.20
CA SER A 80 -7.03 1.29 -9.29
C SER A 80 -7.48 2.25 -10.39
N ILE A 81 -6.60 3.19 -10.73
CA ILE A 81 -6.81 4.14 -11.80
C ILE A 81 -6.36 3.47 -13.11
N PRO A 82 -7.17 3.50 -14.18
CA PRO A 82 -6.78 2.95 -15.48
C PRO A 82 -5.48 3.56 -16.00
N ASN A 83 -4.63 2.75 -16.62
CA ASN A 83 -3.37 3.20 -17.21
C ASN A 83 -3.61 4.39 -18.17
N GLY A 84 -2.66 5.32 -18.20
CA GLY A 84 -2.77 6.53 -19.02
C GLY A 84 -3.54 7.69 -18.38
N GLN A 85 -4.30 7.45 -17.31
CA GLN A 85 -5.09 8.51 -16.65
C GLN A 85 -4.32 9.19 -15.51
N GLU A 86 -4.77 10.37 -15.09
CA GLU A 86 -4.18 11.10 -13.98
C GLU A 86 -4.26 10.31 -12.67
N GLY A 87 -3.12 10.18 -12.00
CA GLY A 87 -2.94 9.36 -10.81
C GLY A 87 -2.63 7.88 -11.08
N ALA A 88 -2.70 7.40 -12.33
CA ALA A 88 -2.32 6.03 -12.66
C ALA A 88 -0.83 5.79 -12.46
N ARG A 89 -0.43 4.59 -12.04
CA ARG A 89 0.99 4.23 -11.94
C ARG A 89 1.66 4.23 -13.30
N CYS A 90 2.88 4.74 -13.36
CA CYS A 90 3.70 4.82 -14.57
C CYS A 90 5.15 4.47 -14.27
N LYS A 91 5.91 4.17 -15.33
CA LYS A 91 7.37 4.04 -15.27
C LYS A 91 8.07 5.10 -16.13
N VAL A 92 7.42 5.51 -17.21
CA VAL A 92 7.92 6.49 -18.18
C VAL A 92 6.76 7.34 -18.71
N ASP A 93 7.06 8.53 -19.23
CA ASP A 93 6.06 9.48 -19.73
C ASP A 93 5.09 8.87 -20.76
N ARG A 94 5.55 7.96 -21.61
CA ARG A 94 4.71 7.28 -22.62
C ARG A 94 3.63 6.35 -22.04
N ASP A 95 3.71 6.04 -20.75
CA ASP A 95 2.66 5.26 -20.06
C ASP A 95 1.45 6.15 -19.73
N CYS A 96 1.59 7.47 -19.84
CA CYS A 96 0.59 8.48 -19.53
C CYS A 96 -0.10 9.02 -20.79
N GLY A 97 -1.25 9.67 -20.61
CA GLY A 97 -1.99 10.31 -21.69
C GLY A 97 -1.28 11.52 -22.30
N ALA A 98 -1.88 12.11 -23.34
CA ALA A 98 -1.40 13.35 -23.94
C ALA A 98 -1.37 14.49 -22.90
N SER A 99 -0.39 15.39 -23.01
CA SER A 99 -0.15 16.50 -22.06
C SER A 99 0.05 16.04 -20.61
N MET A 100 0.62 14.84 -20.39
CA MET A 100 0.97 14.31 -19.07
C MET A 100 2.45 13.94 -18.98
N CYS A 101 2.92 13.70 -17.76
CA CYS A 101 4.24 13.16 -17.49
C CYS A 101 4.18 12.10 -16.38
N CYS A 102 5.21 11.25 -16.32
CA CYS A 102 5.41 10.31 -15.23
C CYS A 102 6.29 10.95 -14.16
N ALA A 103 5.70 11.24 -12.99
CA ALA A 103 6.40 11.97 -11.93
C ALA A 103 6.09 11.38 -10.55
N ARG A 104 7.04 11.55 -9.62
CA ARG A 104 6.88 11.11 -8.23
C ARG A 104 5.86 11.96 -7.48
N HIS A 105 4.96 11.29 -6.77
CA HIS A 105 4.07 11.88 -5.78
C HIS A 105 4.10 11.01 -4.53
N HIS A 106 4.47 11.56 -3.38
CA HIS A 106 4.62 10.81 -2.13
C HIS A 106 5.44 9.50 -2.28
N GLY A 107 6.46 9.52 -3.14
CA GLY A 107 7.36 8.39 -3.37
C GLY A 107 6.88 7.35 -4.40
N GLU A 108 5.64 7.45 -4.89
CA GLU A 108 5.10 6.60 -5.96
C GLU A 108 5.20 7.32 -7.31
N GLN A 109 5.47 6.56 -8.39
CA GLN A 109 5.48 7.12 -9.75
C GLN A 109 4.08 7.08 -10.34
N VAL A 110 3.53 8.26 -10.64
CA VAL A 110 2.17 8.41 -11.16
C VAL A 110 2.11 9.39 -12.31
N CYS A 111 1.12 9.19 -13.19
CA CYS A 111 0.81 10.12 -14.26
C CYS A 111 0.23 11.41 -13.67
N LYS A 112 0.83 12.54 -14.02
CA LYS A 112 0.39 13.88 -13.62
C LYS A 112 0.24 14.74 -14.87
N ARG A 113 -0.66 15.73 -14.84
CA ARG A 113 -0.75 16.69 -15.94
C ARG A 113 0.52 17.53 -16.07
N ARG A 114 0.88 17.87 -17.30
CA ARG A 114 1.90 18.89 -17.59
C ARG A 114 1.38 20.28 -17.21
N LEU A 115 2.31 21.19 -16.92
CA LEU A 115 1.96 22.54 -16.49
C LEU A 115 1.55 23.40 -17.69
N ILE A 116 0.41 24.08 -17.58
CA ILE A 116 -0.09 24.98 -18.62
C ILE A 116 0.48 26.39 -18.44
N ARG A 117 0.25 27.27 -19.43
CA ARG A 117 0.75 28.65 -19.42
C ARG A 117 0.37 29.39 -18.12
N GLY A 118 1.34 30.06 -17.51
CA GLY A 118 1.16 30.86 -16.29
C GLY A 118 1.11 30.05 -14.99
N GLU A 119 1.15 28.71 -15.06
CA GLU A 119 1.32 27.91 -13.84
C GLU A 119 2.74 27.96 -13.33
N ASN A 120 2.87 27.93 -12.01
CA ASN A 120 4.15 27.96 -11.33
C ASN A 120 4.93 26.68 -11.64
N CYS A 121 6.15 26.85 -12.12
CA CYS A 121 7.09 25.78 -12.39
C CYS A 121 8.33 25.99 -11.52
N TYR A 122 9.06 24.93 -11.23
CA TYR A 122 10.30 25.05 -10.46
C TYR A 122 11.24 23.91 -10.86
N VAL A 123 12.45 24.27 -11.28
CA VAL A 123 13.52 23.33 -11.60
C VAL A 123 14.62 23.54 -10.57
N PRO A 124 14.72 22.71 -9.53
CA PRO A 124 15.78 22.84 -8.53
C PRO A 124 17.16 22.62 -9.14
N ASP A 125 18.15 23.34 -8.63
CA ASP A 125 19.55 23.09 -8.91
C ASP A 125 19.91 21.65 -8.51
N GLY A 126 20.62 20.93 -9.40
CA GLY A 126 20.90 19.49 -9.22
C GLY A 126 19.80 18.54 -9.74
N GLY A 127 18.71 19.08 -10.29
CA GLY A 127 17.69 18.31 -11.01
C GLY A 127 16.66 17.62 -10.11
N LEU A 128 15.68 16.96 -10.73
CA LEU A 128 14.49 16.40 -10.05
C LEU A 128 14.71 15.03 -9.38
N ALA A 129 15.92 14.43 -9.48
CA ALA A 129 16.17 13.04 -9.14
C ALA A 129 15.87 12.70 -7.67
N PHE A 130 16.13 13.64 -6.74
CA PHE A 130 16.00 13.45 -5.30
C PHE A 130 14.64 13.89 -4.73
N SER A 131 13.80 14.54 -5.54
CA SER A 131 12.51 15.04 -5.05
C SER A 131 11.50 13.90 -4.91
N ILE A 132 10.90 13.76 -3.72
CA ILE A 132 9.79 12.85 -3.45
C ILE A 132 8.49 13.30 -4.13
N ASN A 133 8.40 14.61 -4.43
CA ASN A 133 7.27 15.27 -5.07
C ASN A 133 7.80 16.04 -6.28
N GLN A 134 7.79 15.37 -7.43
CA GLN A 134 8.22 15.97 -8.69
C GLN A 134 7.05 16.71 -9.33
N ILE A 135 7.34 17.87 -9.90
CA ILE A 135 6.41 18.62 -10.73
C ILE A 135 6.64 18.18 -12.17
N CYS A 136 5.59 18.08 -12.98
CA CYS A 136 5.76 17.83 -14.40
C CYS A 136 6.43 19.03 -15.09
N PRO A 137 7.12 18.81 -16.21
CA PRO A 137 7.54 19.90 -17.08
C PRO A 137 6.32 20.68 -17.60
N CYS A 138 6.58 21.88 -18.11
CA CYS A 138 5.60 22.62 -18.88
C CYS A 138 5.13 21.81 -20.09
N ASP A 139 3.91 22.10 -20.55
CA ASP A 139 3.33 21.45 -21.71
C ASP A 139 4.07 21.85 -23.00
N GLU A 140 3.78 21.15 -24.09
CA GLU A 140 4.45 21.38 -25.37
C GLU A 140 4.43 22.86 -25.80
N GLY A 141 5.58 23.38 -26.24
CA GLY A 141 5.75 24.78 -26.65
C GLY A 141 5.94 25.78 -25.50
N LEU A 142 5.91 25.33 -24.23
CA LEU A 142 6.13 26.16 -23.05
C LEU A 142 7.48 25.85 -22.38
N LEU A 143 8.09 26.88 -21.79
CA LEU A 143 9.32 26.77 -21.01
C LEU A 143 9.15 27.44 -19.66
N CYS A 144 9.76 26.84 -18.64
CA CYS A 144 9.79 27.41 -17.29
C CYS A 144 10.75 28.61 -17.27
N ARG A 145 10.23 29.82 -17.05
CA ARG A 145 10.99 31.08 -17.05
C ARG A 145 10.61 31.94 -15.85
N GLU A 146 11.54 32.77 -15.43
CA GLU A 146 11.30 33.75 -14.36
C GLU A 146 10.41 34.89 -14.87
N ASP A 147 9.38 35.26 -14.12
CA ASP A 147 8.49 36.37 -14.51
C ASP A 147 9.16 37.73 -14.29
N LYS A 148 9.75 37.94 -13.11
CA LYS A 148 10.44 39.17 -12.69
C LYS A 148 11.49 38.87 -11.62
N PRO A 149 12.69 39.49 -11.68
CA PRO A 149 13.77 39.26 -10.73
C PRO A 149 13.45 39.71 -9.29
N GLU A 150 12.42 40.53 -9.09
CA GLU A 150 12.00 41.04 -7.78
C GLU A 150 11.10 40.06 -7.01
N ARG A 151 10.51 39.05 -7.66
CA ARG A 151 9.55 38.12 -7.03
C ARG A 151 9.95 36.65 -7.00
N THR A 152 11.12 36.27 -7.53
CA THR A 152 11.58 34.87 -7.58
C THR A 152 10.47 33.90 -8.00
N SER A 153 9.60 34.33 -8.93
CA SER A 153 8.47 33.53 -9.42
C SER A 153 8.78 32.99 -10.80
N TRP A 154 8.61 31.69 -10.96
CA TRP A 154 8.88 30.97 -12.19
C TRP A 154 7.56 30.40 -12.73
N THR A 155 7.23 30.68 -13.98
CA THR A 155 6.01 30.19 -14.62
C THR A 155 6.27 29.62 -16.01
N CYS A 156 5.33 28.80 -16.49
CA CYS A 156 5.36 28.30 -17.85
C CYS A 156 4.99 29.40 -18.85
N GLN A 157 5.96 29.82 -19.66
CA GLN A 157 5.83 30.88 -20.65
C GLN A 157 6.05 30.33 -22.07
N PRO A 158 5.56 31.01 -23.12
CA PRO A 158 5.85 30.62 -24.50
C PRO A 158 7.36 30.52 -24.78
N SER A 159 7.75 29.47 -25.48
CA SER A 159 9.14 29.31 -25.92
C SER A 159 9.58 30.38 -26.92
N HIS A 160 8.63 30.97 -27.66
CA HIS A 160 8.83 32.01 -28.69
C HIS A 160 7.99 33.25 -28.42
#